data_AF-A0A7W7WLM1-F1
#
_entry.id   AF-A0A7W7WLM1-F1
#
_cell.length_a   1.000
_cell.length_b   1.000
_cell.length_c   1.000
_cell.angle_alpha   90.00
_cell.angle_beta   90.00
_cell.angle_gamma   90.00
#
_symmetry.space_group_name_H-M   'P 1'
#
loop_
_entity.id
_entity.type
_entity.pdbx_description
1 polymer ?
#
loop_
_entity_poly.entity_id
_entity_poly.type
_entity_poly.pdbx_seq_one_letter_code
_entity_poly.pdbx_strand_id
1 'polypeptide(L)'
;MDQDEPAATVESLLAAMKLDVAVSWVCWTCQVQGRFAHPNIDSARHDAAGHAIGVHRERLALMQIALITVSEEGRAARRLPEDLQEVPLVPRVERWDDMPPLTGLQQMLVCDALGCDPQSRHRRKLQAEWDAAVGQARQEERAAARPVVLRPV
;
A
#
# COMPACT_ATOMS: atom_id res chain seq x y z
N MET A 1 7.45 15.74 47.51
CA MET A 1 7.26 16.38 46.19
C MET A 1 7.77 15.37 45.19
N ASP A 2 6.93 14.41 44.84
CA ASP A 2 7.24 13.46 43.78
C ASP A 2 7.02 14.20 42.46
N GLN A 3 8.11 14.48 41.75
CA GLN A 3 8.05 14.99 40.40
C GLN A 3 7.73 13.78 39.53
N ASP A 4 6.48 13.71 39.05
CA ASP A 4 6.09 12.83 37.95
C ASP A 4 7.00 13.14 36.76
N GLU A 5 8.01 12.31 36.52
CA GLU A 5 8.72 12.30 35.25
C GLU A 5 7.68 12.00 34.17
N PRO A 6 7.54 12.84 33.13
CA PRO A 6 6.61 12.57 32.06
C PRO A 6 7.02 11.25 31.41
N ALA A 7 6.09 10.27 31.43
CA ALA A 7 6.33 8.96 30.83
C ALA A 7 6.87 9.14 29.41
N ALA A 8 8.06 8.58 29.17
CA ALA A 8 8.70 8.68 27.87
C ALA A 8 7.75 8.13 26.80
N THR A 9 7.36 9.00 25.86
CA THR A 9 6.51 8.61 24.72
C THR A 9 7.29 7.68 23.81
N VAL A 10 6.60 6.78 23.11
CA VAL A 10 7.24 5.87 22.12
C VAL A 10 8.08 6.67 21.12
N GLU A 11 7.61 7.84 20.69
CA GLU A 11 8.34 8.75 19.82
C GLU A 11 9.62 9.30 20.48
N SER A 12 9.59 9.67 21.76
CA SER A 12 10.78 10.12 22.49
C SER A 12 11.80 9.00 22.71
N LEU A 13 11.35 7.76 22.91
CA LEU A 13 12.22 6.58 23.05
C LEU A 13 12.89 6.21 21.72
N LEU A 14 12.13 6.24 20.61
CA LEU A 14 12.65 6.02 19.27
C LEU A 14 13.70 7.08 18.90
N ALA A 15 13.42 8.35 19.20
CA ALA A 15 14.35 9.46 18.97
C ALA A 15 15.61 9.36 19.85
N ALA A 16 15.46 9.01 21.14
CA ALA A 16 16.57 8.91 22.08
C ALA A 16 17.53 7.75 21.75
N MET A 17 17.00 6.64 21.22
CA MET A 17 17.82 5.47 20.88
C MET A 17 18.43 5.52 19.48
N LYS A 18 18.19 6.60 18.69
CA LYS A 18 18.57 6.69 17.27
C LYS A 18 18.18 5.45 16.45
N LEU A 19 17.10 4.78 16.85
CA LEU A 19 16.63 3.61 16.13
C LEU A 19 15.95 4.14 14.88
N ASP A 20 16.64 4.04 13.74
CA ASP A 20 16.06 4.33 12.42
C ASP A 20 15.09 3.19 12.06
N VAL A 21 13.98 3.13 12.80
CA VAL A 21 12.99 2.06 12.70
C VAL A 21 12.10 2.35 11.52
N ALA A 22 12.12 1.45 10.55
CA ALA A 22 11.13 1.44 9.48
C ALA A 22 9.98 0.49 9.85
N VAL A 23 8.81 0.73 9.29
CA VAL A 23 7.65 -0.14 9.44
C VAL A 23 7.42 -0.88 8.12
N SER A 24 7.38 -2.20 8.19
CA SER A 24 6.93 -3.07 7.10
C SER A 24 5.69 -3.84 7.56
N TRP A 25 5.19 -4.73 6.71
CA TRP A 25 4.00 -5.54 6.99
C TRP A 25 4.23 -7.00 6.63
N VAL A 26 3.45 -7.90 7.22
CA VAL A 26 3.42 -9.33 6.92
C VAL A 26 1.97 -9.73 6.71
N CYS A 27 1.66 -10.34 5.58
CA CYS A 27 0.37 -10.95 5.32
C CYS A 27 0.42 -12.43 5.68
N TRP A 28 -0.30 -12.83 6.73
CA TRP A 28 -0.36 -14.21 7.18
C TRP A 28 -1.19 -15.12 6.27
N THR A 29 -2.07 -14.53 5.44
CA THR A 29 -2.87 -15.28 4.46
C THR A 29 -1.99 -15.93 3.39
N CYS A 30 -1.04 -15.19 2.82
CA CYS A 30 -0.14 -15.69 1.77
C CYS A 30 1.32 -15.84 2.20
N GLN A 31 1.63 -15.58 3.48
CA GLN A 31 2.97 -15.72 4.06
C GLN A 31 4.01 -14.91 3.28
N VAL A 32 3.66 -13.67 2.93
CA VAL A 32 4.59 -12.70 2.33
C VAL A 32 4.73 -11.48 3.22
N GLN A 33 5.83 -10.78 3.05
CA GLN A 33 6.06 -9.51 3.70
C GLN A 33 6.21 -8.39 2.69
N GLY A 34 5.88 -7.19 3.16
CA GLY A 34 6.00 -5.96 2.40
C GLY A 34 7.42 -5.78 1.89
N ARG A 35 7.50 -5.56 0.59
CA ARG A 35 8.75 -5.22 -0.09
C ARG A 35 9.33 -3.91 0.42
N PHE A 36 8.48 -2.93 0.71
CA PHE A 36 8.91 -1.65 1.21
C PHE A 36 8.87 -1.60 2.74
N ALA A 37 9.87 -0.92 3.29
CA ALA A 37 9.86 -0.50 4.67
C ALA A 37 9.65 1.01 4.69
N HIS A 38 8.53 1.43 5.27
CA HIS A 38 8.09 2.81 5.28
C HIS A 38 8.66 3.55 6.49
N PRO A 39 8.91 4.86 6.38
CA PRO A 39 9.35 5.66 7.53
C PRO A 39 8.23 5.95 8.54
N ASN A 40 6.96 5.69 8.18
CA ASN A 40 5.82 5.93 9.06
C ASN A 40 4.79 4.79 8.95
N ILE A 41 3.98 4.64 10.00
CA ILE A 41 3.00 3.57 10.13
C ILE A 41 1.86 3.68 9.11
N ASP A 42 1.41 4.90 8.78
CA ASP A 42 0.27 5.09 7.89
C ASP A 42 0.58 4.68 6.45
N SER A 43 1.78 4.99 5.95
CA SER A 43 2.26 4.53 4.66
C SER A 43 2.37 3.01 4.61
N ALA A 44 2.89 2.37 5.67
CA ALA A 44 2.91 0.92 5.77
C ALA A 44 1.51 0.30 5.79
N ARG A 45 0.54 0.94 6.46
CA ARG A 45 -0.86 0.51 6.46
C ARG A 45 -1.52 0.64 5.09
N HIS A 46 -1.23 1.72 4.34
CA HIS A 46 -1.73 1.89 2.98
C HIS A 46 -1.16 0.84 2.02
N ASP A 47 0.14 0.57 2.13
CA ASP A 47 0.81 -0.46 1.33
C ASP A 47 0.26 -1.86 1.63
N ALA A 48 0.16 -2.21 2.92
CA ALA A 48 -0.48 -3.43 3.39
C ALA A 48 -1.93 -3.59 2.88
N ALA A 49 -2.71 -2.51 2.96
CA ALA A 49 -4.08 -2.52 2.48
C ALA A 49 -4.16 -2.64 0.95
N GLY A 50 -3.20 -2.04 0.25
CA GLY A 50 -3.00 -2.24 -1.18
C GLY A 50 -2.81 -3.71 -1.52
N HIS A 51 -1.95 -4.41 -0.78
CA HIS A 51 -1.78 -5.87 -0.93
C HIS A 51 -3.09 -6.63 -0.65
N ALA A 52 -3.74 -6.38 0.49
CA ALA A 52 -4.97 -7.08 0.86
C ALA A 52 -6.06 -6.95 -0.23
N ILE A 53 -6.27 -5.75 -0.76
CA ILE A 53 -7.33 -5.48 -1.74
C ILE A 53 -6.89 -5.86 -3.16
N GLY A 54 -5.62 -5.64 -3.50
CA GLY A 54 -5.05 -5.95 -4.81
C GLY A 54 -4.91 -7.44 -5.07
N VAL A 55 -4.37 -8.17 -4.09
CA VAL A 55 -4.04 -9.60 -4.21
C VAL A 55 -5.21 -10.46 -3.75
N HIS A 56 -5.73 -10.22 -2.54
CA HIS A 56 -6.78 -11.08 -1.97
C HIS A 56 -8.20 -10.67 -2.38
N ARG A 57 -8.39 -9.46 -2.94
CA ARG A 57 -9.70 -8.91 -3.34
C ARG A 57 -10.74 -8.89 -2.20
N GLU A 58 -10.28 -8.95 -0.96
CA GLU A 58 -11.13 -9.07 0.23
C GLU A 58 -10.65 -8.13 1.33
N ARG A 59 -11.57 -7.34 1.89
CA ARG A 59 -11.25 -6.44 3.01
C ARG A 59 -10.86 -7.20 4.29
N LEU A 60 -11.39 -8.40 4.51
CA LEU A 60 -11.09 -9.18 5.71
C LEU A 60 -9.62 -9.63 5.76
N ALA A 61 -8.94 -9.71 4.61
CA ALA A 61 -7.51 -10.01 4.56
C ALA A 61 -6.66 -8.98 5.33
N LEU A 62 -7.15 -7.75 5.53
CA LEU A 62 -6.49 -6.75 6.38
C LEU A 62 -6.30 -7.21 7.83
N MET A 63 -7.24 -8.00 8.36
CA MET A 63 -7.15 -8.51 9.74
C MET A 63 -6.04 -9.56 9.88
N GLN A 64 -5.55 -10.09 8.77
CA GLN A 64 -4.44 -11.06 8.70
C GLN A 64 -3.11 -10.38 8.40
N ILE A 65 -3.05 -9.04 8.42
CA ILE A 65 -1.81 -8.29 8.25
C ILE A 65 -1.29 -7.81 9.60
N ALA A 66 -0.04 -8.17 9.90
CA ALA A 66 0.72 -7.62 11.01
C ALA A 66 1.69 -6.55 10.51
N LEU A 67 1.81 -5.45 11.26
CA LEU A 67 2.90 -4.49 11.05
C LEU A 67 4.10 -4.90 11.87
N ILE A 68 5.28 -4.82 11.27
CA ILE A 68 6.54 -5.16 11.92
C ILE A 68 7.52 -4.01 11.81
N THR A 69 8.30 -3.80 12.86
CA THR A 69 9.45 -2.91 12.85
C THR A 69 10.65 -3.62 12.24
N VAL A 70 11.39 -2.95 11.37
CA VAL A 70 12.60 -3.51 10.76
C VAL A 70 13.81 -2.63 11.04
N SER A 71 14.97 -3.28 11.26
CA SER A 71 16.25 -2.61 11.47
C SER A 71 16.78 -1.99 10.19
N GLU A 72 17.88 -1.24 10.30
CA GLU A 72 18.59 -0.67 9.15
C GLU A 72 19.08 -1.77 8.20
N GLU A 73 19.64 -2.86 8.71
CA GLU A 73 20.08 -4.01 7.91
C GLU A 73 18.89 -4.66 7.18
N GLY A 74 17.75 -4.82 7.88
CA GLY A 74 16.52 -5.33 7.28
C GLY A 74 15.99 -4.42 6.16
N ARG A 75 16.04 -3.10 6.38
CA ARG A 75 15.67 -2.10 5.36
C ARG A 75 16.61 -2.16 4.16
N ALA A 76 17.92 -2.31 4.38
CA ALA A 76 18.92 -2.45 3.32
C ALA A 76 18.69 -3.73 2.50
N ALA A 77 18.48 -4.87 3.17
CA ALA A 77 18.22 -6.16 2.51
C ALA A 77 17.01 -6.10 1.56
N ARG A 78 15.92 -5.44 1.95
CA ARG A 78 14.70 -5.31 1.13
C ARG A 78 14.84 -4.41 -0.10
N ARG A 79 15.88 -3.56 -0.15
CA ARG A 79 16.16 -2.70 -1.33
C ARG A 79 16.94 -3.44 -2.40
N LEU A 80 17.66 -4.50 -2.03
CA LEU A 80 18.46 -5.27 -2.97
C LEU A 80 17.58 -6.16 -3.85
N PRO A 81 17.97 -6.39 -5.12
CA PRO A 81 17.40 -7.45 -5.95
C PRO A 81 17.38 -8.78 -5.20
N GLU A 82 16.33 -9.59 -5.40
CA GLU A 82 16.10 -10.85 -4.66
C GLU A 82 17.29 -11.83 -4.80
N ASP A 83 17.96 -11.83 -5.95
CA ASP A 83 19.14 -12.64 -6.26
C ASP A 83 20.43 -12.17 -5.57
N LEU A 84 20.45 -10.95 -5.04
CA LEU A 84 21.60 -10.35 -4.35
C LEU A 84 21.40 -10.25 -2.82
N GLN A 85 20.30 -10.82 -2.29
CA GLN A 85 20.04 -10.79 -0.85
C GLN A 85 20.83 -11.90 -0.13
N GLU A 86 21.77 -11.50 0.72
CA GLU A 86 22.57 -12.43 1.53
C GLU A 86 21.77 -13.09 2.67
N VAL A 87 20.68 -12.45 3.11
CA VAL A 87 19.80 -12.96 4.16
C VAL A 87 18.44 -13.29 3.55
N PRO A 88 18.04 -14.56 3.49
CA PRO A 88 16.69 -14.92 3.08
C PRO A 88 15.70 -14.39 4.10
N LEU A 89 14.84 -13.48 3.66
CA LEU A 89 13.80 -12.91 4.49
C LEU A 89 12.65 -13.92 4.64
N VAL A 90 12.26 -14.19 5.90
CA VAL A 90 11.14 -15.09 6.24
C VAL A 90 10.10 -14.29 7.04
N PRO A 91 8.84 -14.19 6.58
CA PRO A 91 8.28 -14.74 5.33
C PRO A 91 8.88 -14.08 4.07
N ARG A 92 8.68 -14.65 2.87
CA ARG A 92 9.31 -14.13 1.64
C ARG A 92 8.84 -12.70 1.31
N VAL A 93 9.69 -11.90 0.67
CA VAL A 93 9.30 -10.57 0.20
C VAL A 93 8.30 -10.69 -0.97
N GLU A 94 7.28 -9.83 -0.96
CA GLU A 94 6.36 -9.68 -2.09
C GLU A 94 7.12 -9.25 -3.37
N ARG A 95 6.88 -9.95 -4.48
CA ARG A 95 7.55 -9.66 -5.76
C ARG A 95 6.78 -8.58 -6.52
N TRP A 96 7.52 -7.79 -7.30
CA TRP A 96 6.93 -6.72 -8.14
C TRP A 96 5.85 -7.22 -9.08
N ASP A 97 6.08 -8.38 -9.68
CA ASP A 97 5.21 -8.92 -10.73
C ASP A 97 3.94 -9.57 -10.16
N ASP A 98 3.91 -9.81 -8.84
CA ASP A 98 2.80 -10.50 -8.19
C ASP A 98 1.58 -9.59 -8.03
N MET A 99 1.76 -8.25 -8.06
CA MET A 99 0.67 -7.30 -7.89
C MET A 99 0.52 -6.39 -9.13
N PRO A 100 -0.57 -6.53 -9.92
CA PRO A 100 -0.88 -5.54 -10.95
C PRO A 100 -1.16 -4.18 -10.29
N PRO A 101 -0.91 -3.06 -11.00
CA PRO A 101 -1.23 -1.74 -10.49
C PRO A 101 -2.70 -1.66 -10.05
N LEU A 102 -2.94 -1.12 -8.85
CA LEU A 102 -4.29 -0.96 -8.34
C LEU A 102 -5.07 0.02 -9.23
N THR A 103 -6.26 -0.38 -9.65
CA THR A 103 -7.21 0.52 -10.31
C THR A 103 -7.61 1.67 -9.38
N GLY A 104 -8.10 2.79 -9.93
CA GLY A 104 -8.56 3.93 -9.12
C GLY A 104 -9.63 3.52 -8.10
N LEU A 105 -10.56 2.63 -8.47
CA LEU A 105 -11.55 2.07 -7.54
C LEU A 105 -10.90 1.27 -6.40
N GLN A 106 -9.91 0.42 -6.69
CA GLN A 106 -9.20 -0.33 -5.65
C GLN A 106 -8.44 0.59 -4.69
N GLN A 107 -7.80 1.64 -5.21
CA GLN A 107 -7.12 2.64 -4.38
C GLN A 107 -8.12 3.39 -3.46
N MET A 108 -9.32 3.68 -3.95
CA MET A 108 -10.38 4.25 -3.11
C MET A 108 -10.85 3.29 -2.02
N LEU A 109 -10.97 2.00 -2.32
CA LEU A 109 -11.34 0.96 -1.35
C LEU A 109 -10.28 0.78 -0.26
N VAL A 110 -9.00 0.97 -0.59
CA VAL A 110 -7.88 1.01 0.38
C VAL A 110 -8.10 2.14 1.38
N CYS A 111 -8.32 3.37 0.90
CA CYS A 111 -8.55 4.52 1.77
C CYS A 111 -9.78 4.34 2.68
N ASP A 112 -10.86 3.77 2.15
CA ASP A 112 -12.05 3.45 2.96
C ASP A 112 -11.76 2.44 4.06
N ALA A 113 -11.01 1.38 3.75
CA ALA A 113 -10.72 0.33 4.70
C ALA A 113 -9.82 0.82 5.86
N LEU A 114 -9.01 1.85 5.60
CA LEU A 114 -8.18 2.51 6.60
C LEU A 114 -8.88 3.68 7.31
N GLY A 115 -10.10 4.03 6.91
CA GLY A 115 -10.85 5.14 7.50
C GLY A 115 -10.27 6.53 7.18
N CYS A 116 -9.63 6.69 6.02
CA CYS A 116 -9.12 8.00 5.60
C CYS A 116 -10.26 9.02 5.44
N ASP A 117 -10.02 10.24 5.88
CA ASP A 117 -10.96 11.36 5.74
C ASP A 117 -11.42 11.50 4.26
N PRO A 118 -12.74 11.44 3.97
CA PRO A 118 -13.29 11.66 2.63
C PRO A 118 -12.82 12.97 1.95
N GLN A 119 -12.56 14.01 2.73
CA GLN A 119 -12.14 15.34 2.26
C GLN A 119 -10.62 15.50 2.17
N SER A 120 -9.86 14.46 2.50
CA SER A 120 -8.40 14.51 2.44
C SER A 120 -7.92 14.86 1.03
N ARG A 121 -6.78 15.56 0.94
CA ARG A 121 -6.19 15.93 -0.35
C ARG A 121 -5.87 14.70 -1.21
N HIS A 122 -5.43 13.59 -0.60
CA HIS A 122 -5.13 12.38 -1.35
C HIS A 122 -6.40 11.73 -1.91
N ARG A 123 -7.50 11.66 -1.15
CA ARG A 123 -8.75 11.04 -1.64
C ARG A 123 -9.35 11.85 -2.78
N ARG A 124 -9.32 13.17 -2.68
CA ARG A 124 -9.75 14.06 -3.77
C ARG A 124 -8.92 13.87 -5.04
N LYS A 125 -7.61 13.66 -4.91
CA LYS A 125 -6.74 13.35 -6.05
C LYS A 125 -7.12 12.01 -6.71
N LEU A 126 -7.26 10.95 -5.91
CA LEU A 126 -7.64 9.63 -6.40
C LEU A 126 -9.02 9.63 -7.08
N GLN A 127 -9.98 10.35 -6.52
CA GLN A 127 -11.30 10.50 -7.10
C GLN A 127 -11.25 11.20 -8.46
N ALA A 128 -10.46 12.28 -8.60
CA ALA A 128 -10.32 12.98 -9.87
C ALA A 128 -9.65 12.09 -10.95
N GLU A 129 -8.65 11.30 -10.58
CA GLU A 129 -7.99 10.34 -11.48
C GLU A 129 -8.96 9.23 -11.92
N TRP A 130 -9.79 8.73 -11.01
CA TRP A 130 -10.83 7.76 -11.32
C TRP A 130 -11.90 8.34 -12.26
N ASP A 131 -12.42 9.53 -11.97
CA ASP A 131 -13.44 10.18 -12.78
C ASP A 131 -12.93 10.45 -14.20
N ALA A 132 -11.65 10.84 -14.34
CA ALA A 132 -11.01 11.00 -15.64
C ALA A 132 -10.92 9.68 -16.41
N ALA A 133 -10.51 8.59 -15.75
CA ALA A 133 -10.41 7.27 -16.37
C ALA A 133 -11.79 6.74 -16.82
N VAL A 134 -12.83 6.90 -16.01
CA VAL A 134 -14.21 6.55 -16.38
C VAL A 134 -14.71 7.42 -17.53
N GLY A 135 -14.39 8.71 -17.52
CA GLY A 135 -14.71 9.64 -18.60
C GLY A 135 -14.11 9.21 -19.93
N GLN A 136 -12.84 8.82 -19.94
CA GLN A 136 -12.14 8.30 -21.11
C GLN A 136 -12.75 7.00 -21.63
N ALA A 137 -12.97 6.01 -20.75
CA ALA A 137 -13.56 4.73 -21.14
C ALA A 137 -14.93 4.90 -21.82
N ARG A 138 -15.78 5.80 -21.29
CA ARG A 138 -17.08 6.13 -21.90
C ARG A 138 -16.96 6.80 -23.27
N GLN A 139 -15.91 7.60 -23.50
CA GLN A 139 -15.67 8.22 -24.81
C GLN A 139 -15.21 7.19 -25.84
N GLU A 140 -14.34 6.27 -25.43
CA GLU A 140 -13.85 5.17 -26.27
C GLU A 140 -14.99 4.22 -26.67
N GLU A 141 -15.87 3.83 -25.73
CA GLU A 141 -17.08 3.05 -26.01
C GLU A 141 -17.98 3.75 -27.03
N ARG A 142 -18.19 5.06 -26.89
CA ARG A 142 -18.99 5.85 -27.85
C ARG A 142 -18.34 5.93 -29.23
N ALA A 143 -17.01 6.02 -29.29
CA ALA A 143 -16.28 6.05 -30.54
C ALA A 143 -16.32 4.68 -31.26
N ALA A 144 -16.20 3.59 -30.50
CA ALA A 144 -16.31 2.22 -31.00
C ALA A 144 -17.74 1.86 -31.44
N ALA A 145 -18.77 2.46 -30.84
CA ALA A 145 -20.16 2.26 -31.21
C ALA A 145 -20.63 3.07 -32.45
N ARG A 146 -19.73 3.79 -33.15
CA ARG A 146 -20.09 4.50 -34.39
C ARG A 146 -20.55 3.49 -35.45
N PRO A 147 -21.74 3.66 -36.05
CA PRO A 147 -22.24 2.72 -37.04
C PRO A 147 -21.32 2.68 -38.25
N VAL A 148 -20.91 1.47 -38.65
CA VAL A 148 -20.27 1.23 -39.94
C VAL A 148 -21.30 1.60 -41.00
N VAL A 149 -21.11 2.75 -41.65
CA VAL A 149 -21.92 3.14 -42.80
C VAL A 149 -21.55 2.19 -43.93
N LEU A 150 -22.34 1.12 -44.09
CA LEU A 150 -22.26 0.25 -45.26
C LEU A 150 -22.63 1.11 -46.47
N ARG A 151 -21.64 1.42 -47.32
CA ARG A 151 -21.90 2.05 -48.60
C ARG A 151 -22.65 1.05 -49.49
N PRO A 152 -23.76 1.46 -50.13
CA PRO A 152 -24.42 0.59 -51.10
C PRO A 152 -23.50 0.35 -52.30
N VAL A 153 -23.45 -0.91 -52.74
CA VAL A 153 -22.77 -1.40 -53.95
C VAL A 153 -23.62 -1.09 -55.17
#